data_AF-A0A947NPD0-F1
#
_entry.id   AF-A0A947NPD0-F1
#
_cell.length_a   1.000
_cell.length_b   1.000
_cell.length_c   1.000
_cell.angle_alpha   90.00
_cell.angle_beta   90.00
_cell.angle_gamma   90.00
#
_symmetry.space_group_name_H-M   'P 1'
#
loop_
_entity.id
_entity.type
_entity.pdbx_description
1 polymer ?
#
loop_
_entity_poly.entity_id
_entity_poly.type
_entity_poly.pdbx_seq_one_letter_code
_entity_poly.pdbx_strand_id
1 'polypeptide(L)'
;MEITEVKIFMKEGQDKKLKAYATLTFDNMFVVRNVKVIEGTKGLFVAMPSRKLKEPCPKCNFRNVVRLKYCNNCGSALPITEHKMPAPGAEGMPRESEHKDIAHPITAECRDYIQKRVLEAFQNEKKSPSAPPHSSHPSHPSHPSHPSAPPAPSHSQSSPVLPPQAPAKAPVTLDDEDIEL
;
A
#
# COMPACT_ATOMS: atom_id res chain seq x y z
N MET A 1 15.70 11.19 22.83
CA MET A 1 15.68 11.02 21.36
C MET A 1 15.40 12.38 20.76
N GLU A 2 16.34 12.88 19.96
CA GLU A 2 16.32 14.19 19.34
C GLU A 2 16.23 14.07 17.82
N ILE A 3 15.54 15.01 17.16
CA ILE A 3 15.54 15.11 15.71
C ILE A 3 16.77 15.92 15.30
N THR A 4 17.77 15.23 14.75
CA THR A 4 19.04 15.83 14.34
C THR A 4 19.00 16.41 12.94
N GLU A 5 18.12 15.89 12.06
CA GLU A 5 17.94 16.41 10.71
C GLU A 5 16.48 16.34 10.27
N VAL A 6 16.02 17.37 9.56
CA VAL A 6 14.72 17.40 8.87
C VAL A 6 14.93 17.82 7.43
N LYS A 7 14.62 16.94 6.47
CA LYS A 7 14.65 17.23 5.04
C LYS A 7 13.23 17.38 4.52
N ILE A 8 12.92 18.53 3.92
CA ILE A 8 11.59 18.82 3.37
C ILE A 8 11.63 18.70 1.84
N PHE A 9 10.61 18.04 1.29
CA PHE A 9 10.39 17.88 -0.14
C PHE A 9 9.03 18.47 -0.50
N MET A 10 9.03 19.68 -1.04
CA MET A 10 7.80 20.35 -1.48
C MET A 10 7.11 19.54 -2.57
N LYS A 11 5.82 19.27 -2.38
CA LYS A 11 5.03 18.52 -3.36
C LYS A 11 3.55 18.83 -3.18
N GLU A 12 2.94 19.38 -4.22
CA GLU A 12 1.50 19.55 -4.27
C GLU A 12 0.84 18.23 -4.69
N GLY A 13 0.01 17.68 -3.80
CA GLY A 13 -0.85 16.53 -4.13
C GLY A 13 -2.04 16.94 -5.00
N GLN A 14 -2.65 15.97 -5.69
CA GLN A 14 -3.86 16.18 -6.51
C GLN A 14 -5.00 16.84 -5.71
N ASP A 15 -5.16 16.46 -4.44
CA ASP A 15 -6.19 17.01 -3.55
C ASP A 15 -5.82 18.35 -2.89
N LYS A 16 -4.66 18.95 -3.23
CA LYS A 16 -4.05 20.17 -2.62
C LYS A 16 -3.83 20.13 -1.10
N LYS A 17 -4.31 19.10 -0.41
CA LYS A 17 -4.15 18.85 1.03
C LYS A 17 -2.70 18.52 1.39
N LEU A 18 -2.02 17.72 0.58
CA LEU A 18 -0.62 17.43 0.78
C LEU A 18 0.24 18.61 0.29
N LYS A 19 1.09 19.14 1.17
CA LYS A 19 2.01 20.26 0.86
C LYS A 19 3.45 19.82 0.67
N ALA A 20 3.91 18.86 1.47
CA ALA A 20 5.27 18.35 1.39
C ALA A 20 5.38 16.95 1.99
N TYR A 21 6.44 16.26 1.59
CA TYR A 21 6.98 15.12 2.33
C TYR A 21 8.16 15.57 3.19
N ALA A 22 8.36 14.91 4.32
CA ALA A 22 9.49 15.12 5.21
C ALA A 22 10.20 13.78 5.46
N THR A 23 11.52 13.87 5.63
CA THR A 23 12.36 12.79 6.14
C THR A 23 13.03 13.28 7.42
N LEU A 24 12.90 12.50 8.49
CA LEU A 24 13.43 12.83 9.81
C LEU A 24 14.59 11.88 10.13
N THR A 25 15.67 12.43 10.67
CA THR A 25 16.77 11.67 11.26
C THR A 25 16.75 11.89 12.76
N PHE A 26 16.66 10.82 13.52
CA PHE A 26 16.72 10.81 14.98
C PHE A 26 18.10 10.37 15.44
N ASP A 27 18.69 11.12 16.37
CA ASP A 27 19.98 10.84 17.01
C ASP A 27 21.11 10.46 16.02
N ASN A 28 21.06 10.97 14.77
CA ASN A 28 21.96 10.61 13.65
C ASN A 28 22.04 9.11 13.31
N MET A 29 21.11 8.29 13.80
CA MET A 29 21.19 6.82 13.68
C MET A 29 19.93 6.17 13.13
N PHE A 30 18.80 6.86 13.14
CA PHE A 30 17.51 6.31 12.72
C PHE A 30 16.76 7.26 11.80
N VAL A 31 16.32 6.79 10.63
CA VAL A 31 15.65 7.63 9.63
C VAL A 31 14.21 7.18 9.42
N VAL A 32 13.28 8.13 9.54
CA VAL A 32 11.86 7.94 9.21
C VAL A 32 11.53 8.73 7.95
N ARG A 33 11.15 8.01 6.88
CA ARG A 33 10.78 8.60 5.57
C ARG A 33 9.27 8.65 5.40
N ASN A 34 8.83 9.44 4.42
CA ASN A 34 7.42 9.56 4.03
C ASN A 34 6.51 10.13 5.13
N VAL A 35 7.05 10.97 6.01
CA VAL A 35 6.26 11.84 6.87
C VAL A 35 5.61 12.89 5.97
N LYS A 36 4.36 13.28 6.22
CA LYS A 36 3.59 14.18 5.35
C LYS A 36 3.24 15.47 6.09
N VAL A 37 3.42 16.60 5.43
CA VAL A 37 2.86 17.89 5.86
C VAL A 37 1.54 18.11 5.12
N ILE A 38 0.45 18.17 5.88
CA ILE A 38 -0.91 18.23 5.34
C ILE A 38 -1.61 19.49 5.84
N GLU A 39 -2.35 20.14 4.95
CA GLU A 39 -3.28 21.22 5.28
C GLU A 39 -4.64 20.63 5.66
N GLY A 40 -4.98 20.74 6.95
CA GLY A 40 -6.28 20.40 7.50
C GLY A 40 -7.15 21.62 7.73
N THR A 41 -8.36 21.41 8.28
CA THR A 41 -9.30 22.48 8.59
C THR A 41 -8.81 23.44 9.67
N LYS A 42 -8.01 22.94 10.63
CA LYS A 42 -7.40 23.72 11.72
C LYS A 42 -5.99 24.22 11.41
N GLY A 43 -5.55 24.11 10.15
CA GLY A 43 -4.22 24.49 9.70
C GLY A 43 -3.31 23.31 9.34
N LEU A 44 -2.01 23.58 9.25
CA LEU A 44 -1.00 22.59 8.87
C LEU A 44 -0.73 21.62 10.03
N PHE A 45 -0.64 20.34 9.71
CA PHE A 45 -0.28 19.30 10.66
C PHE A 45 0.60 18.23 10.01
N VAL A 46 1.22 17.40 10.85
CA VAL A 46 2.12 16.34 10.40
C VAL A 46 1.42 14.99 10.50
N ALA A 47 1.35 14.27 9.38
CA ALA A 47 0.86 12.90 9.33
C ALA A 47 2.04 11.93 9.22
N MET A 48 2.00 10.89 10.04
CA MET A 48 3.05 9.88 10.07
C MET A 48 3.02 8.98 8.82
N PRO A 49 4.13 8.26 8.53
CA PRO A 49 4.17 7.35 7.39
C PRO A 49 3.17 6.22 7.59
N SER A 50 2.28 6.01 6.62
CA SER A 50 1.22 5.02 6.70
C SER A 50 1.21 4.05 5.52
N ARG A 51 0.71 2.83 5.74
CA ARG A 51 0.54 1.80 4.72
C ARG A 51 -0.87 1.20 4.81
N LYS A 52 -1.43 0.87 3.65
CA LYS A 52 -2.68 0.10 3.54
C LYS A 52 -2.51 -1.27 4.18
N LEU A 53 -3.43 -1.62 5.07
CA LEU A 53 -3.48 -2.91 5.69
C LEU A 53 -3.78 -3.98 4.64
N LYS A 54 -3.12 -5.13 4.76
CA LYS A 54 -3.38 -6.29 3.91
C LYS A 54 -3.59 -7.53 4.75
N GLU A 55 -4.58 -8.32 4.40
CA GLU A 55 -4.92 -9.60 5.03
C GLU A 55 -4.69 -10.77 4.06
N PRO A 56 -4.15 -11.89 4.55
CA PRO A 56 -3.94 -13.07 3.72
C PRO A 56 -5.27 -13.73 3.36
N CYS A 57 -5.39 -14.16 2.10
CA CYS A 57 -6.51 -14.98 1.65
C CYS A 57 -6.48 -16.36 2.33
N PRO A 58 -7.59 -16.86 2.90
CA PRO A 58 -7.61 -18.18 3.55
C PRO A 58 -7.41 -19.35 2.57
N LYS A 59 -7.67 -19.14 1.26
CA LYS A 59 -7.50 -20.18 0.23
C LYS A 59 -6.08 -20.24 -0.34
N CYS A 60 -5.46 -19.09 -0.62
CA CYS A 60 -4.18 -19.03 -1.35
C CYS A 60 -3.08 -18.18 -0.70
N ASN A 61 -3.32 -17.64 0.51
CA ASN A 61 -2.41 -16.77 1.26
C ASN A 61 -1.98 -15.45 0.58
N PHE A 62 -2.55 -15.11 -0.58
CA PHE A 62 -2.29 -13.83 -1.22
C PHE A 62 -2.74 -12.67 -0.31
N ARG A 63 -1.89 -11.64 -0.15
CA ARG A 63 -2.15 -10.49 0.72
C ARG A 63 -3.02 -9.45 0.01
N ASN A 64 -4.32 -9.52 0.26
CA ASN A 64 -5.32 -8.61 -0.29
C ASN A 64 -5.45 -7.38 0.60
N VAL A 65 -5.80 -6.22 0.03
CA VAL A 65 -6.19 -5.06 0.84
C VAL A 65 -7.45 -5.42 1.64
N VAL A 66 -7.52 -4.99 2.89
CA VAL A 66 -8.66 -5.29 3.77
C VAL A 66 -9.97 -4.78 3.14
N ARG A 67 -11.07 -5.52 3.37
CA ARG A 67 -12.44 -5.28 2.85
C ARG A 67 -12.66 -5.63 1.37
N LEU A 68 -11.70 -6.21 0.67
CA LEU A 68 -11.98 -6.80 -0.63
C LEU A 68 -12.94 -7.99 -0.47
N LYS A 69 -13.98 -8.06 -1.31
CA LYS A 69 -14.97 -9.15 -1.28
C LYS A 69 -14.38 -10.46 -1.80
N TYR A 70 -13.44 -10.36 -2.75
CA TYR A 70 -12.81 -11.49 -3.41
C TYR A 70 -11.30 -11.32 -3.42
N CYS A 71 -10.59 -12.44 -3.42
CA CYS A 71 -9.15 -12.46 -3.54
C CYS A 71 -8.72 -12.05 -4.95
N ASN A 72 -7.81 -11.08 -5.06
CA ASN A 72 -7.25 -10.60 -6.33
C ASN A 72 -6.37 -11.64 -7.06
N ASN A 73 -6.05 -12.76 -6.42
CA ASN A 73 -5.22 -13.82 -7.00
C ASN A 73 -6.03 -15.06 -7.38
N CYS A 74 -6.80 -15.63 -6.45
CA CYS A 74 -7.53 -16.89 -6.68
C CYS A 74 -9.05 -16.73 -6.84
N GLY A 75 -9.58 -15.52 -6.74
CA GLY A 75 -11.01 -15.23 -6.87
C GLY A 75 -11.90 -15.71 -5.72
N SER A 76 -11.37 -16.40 -4.70
CA SER A 76 -12.19 -16.87 -3.58
C SER A 76 -12.78 -15.72 -2.80
N ALA A 77 -13.97 -15.91 -2.25
CA ALA A 77 -14.54 -14.99 -1.27
C ALA A 77 -13.55 -14.82 -0.10
N LEU A 78 -13.32 -13.58 0.30
CA LEU A 78 -12.56 -13.25 1.50
C LEU A 78 -13.53 -13.09 2.66
N PRO A 79 -13.17 -13.53 3.88
CA PRO A 79 -14.01 -13.29 5.05
C PRO A 79 -14.15 -11.78 5.22
N ILE A 80 -15.40 -11.31 5.32
CA ILE A 80 -15.64 -9.93 5.74
C ILE A 80 -15.26 -9.91 7.21
N THR A 81 -14.10 -9.33 7.51
CA THR A 81 -13.67 -9.05 8.88
C THR A 81 -14.66 -8.01 9.43
N GLU A 82 -15.77 -8.46 10.03
CA GLU A 82 -16.77 -7.64 10.75
C GLU A 82 -16.19 -6.98 12.01
N HIS A 83 -14.90 -7.20 12.27
CA HIS A 83 -14.17 -6.64 13.38
C HIS A 83 -14.14 -5.11 13.29
N LYS A 84 -14.97 -4.49 14.13
CA LYS A 84 -15.44 -3.09 14.18
C LYS A 84 -16.57 -2.73 13.21
N MET A 85 -17.69 -3.46 13.27
CA MET A 85 -18.97 -2.76 13.30
C MET A 85 -18.98 -1.90 14.58
N PRO A 86 -19.12 -0.57 14.51
CA PRO A 86 -19.44 0.20 15.69
C PRO A 86 -20.82 -0.25 16.19
N ALA A 87 -21.05 -0.16 17.50
CA ALA A 87 -22.36 -0.44 18.08
C ALA A 87 -23.46 0.32 17.30
N PRO A 88 -24.67 -0.28 17.13
CA PRO A 88 -25.77 0.37 16.43
C PRO A 88 -26.07 1.71 17.12
N GLY A 89 -25.81 2.82 16.41
CA GLY A 89 -25.97 4.19 16.93
C GLY A 89 -24.79 5.15 16.69
N ALA A 90 -23.62 4.66 16.25
CA ALA A 90 -22.51 5.54 15.86
C ALA A 90 -22.46 5.71 14.33
N GLU A 91 -23.20 6.69 13.83
CA GLU A 91 -23.11 7.12 12.44
C GLU A 91 -21.71 7.69 12.13
N GLY A 92 -21.07 7.15 11.10
CA GLY A 92 -19.86 7.73 10.51
C GLY A 92 -18.53 7.32 11.13
N MET A 93 -18.10 6.06 10.96
CA MET A 93 -16.67 5.74 11.11
C MET A 93 -15.91 5.99 9.79
N PRO A 94 -14.81 6.76 9.81
CA PRO A 94 -14.09 7.14 8.60
C PRO A 94 -13.37 5.95 7.95
N ARG A 95 -13.14 6.05 6.64
CA ARG A 95 -12.32 5.14 5.81
C ARG A 95 -10.87 4.94 6.33
N GLU A 96 -10.49 5.64 7.40
CA GLU A 96 -9.17 5.64 8.04
C GLU A 96 -8.72 4.26 8.51
N SER A 97 -9.65 3.36 8.86
CA SER A 97 -9.36 1.98 9.30
C SER A 97 -8.65 1.09 8.24
N GLU A 98 -8.57 1.52 6.97
CA GLU A 98 -7.79 0.79 5.95
C GLU A 98 -6.27 1.02 6.08
N HIS A 99 -5.84 2.16 6.63
CA HIS A 99 -4.42 2.50 6.72
C HIS A 99 -3.96 2.40 8.18
N LYS A 100 -2.73 1.92 8.37
CA LYS A 100 -2.06 1.96 9.68
C LYS A 100 -0.73 2.69 9.54
N ASP A 101 -0.41 3.47 10.56
CA ASP A 101 0.88 4.12 10.65
C ASP A 101 1.98 3.08 10.88
N ILE A 102 3.07 3.22 10.13
CA ILE A 102 4.27 2.39 10.24
C ILE A 102 5.11 2.84 11.43
N ALA A 103 5.12 4.15 11.69
CA ALA A 103 5.78 4.76 12.83
C ALA A 103 4.81 5.74 13.48
N HIS A 104 4.71 5.74 14.80
CA HIS A 104 3.89 6.70 15.52
C HIS A 104 4.55 7.09 16.85
N PRO A 105 4.49 8.36 17.26
CA PRO A 105 4.91 8.74 18.59
C PRO A 105 3.97 8.11 19.63
N ILE A 106 4.54 7.63 20.72
CA ILE A 106 3.79 7.02 21.82
C ILE A 106 3.16 8.10 22.70
N THR A 107 3.90 9.16 22.99
CA THR A 107 3.48 10.24 23.90
C THR A 107 3.02 11.48 23.12
N ALA A 108 2.14 12.28 23.74
CA ALA A 108 1.68 13.55 23.19
C ALA A 108 2.83 14.56 23.04
N GLU A 109 3.71 14.64 24.02
CA GLU A 109 4.87 15.54 23.99
C GLU A 109 5.79 15.26 22.78
N CYS A 110 6.03 13.97 22.47
CA CYS A 110 6.82 13.59 21.31
C CYS A 110 6.10 13.92 20.00
N ARG A 111 4.77 13.77 19.95
CA ARG A 111 3.95 14.20 18.80
C ARG A 111 4.10 15.69 18.55
N ASP A 112 3.96 16.50 19.59
CA ASP A 112 4.04 17.96 19.49
C ASP A 112 5.46 18.40 19.12
N TYR A 113 6.47 17.75 19.68
CA TYR A 113 7.87 17.97 19.34
C TYR A 113 8.16 17.70 17.86
N ILE A 114 7.74 16.53 17.33
CA ILE A 114 7.89 16.19 15.91
C ILE A 114 7.13 17.20 15.06
N GLN A 115 5.88 17.50 15.40
CA GLN A 115 5.06 18.44 14.64
C GLN A 115 5.72 19.81 14.55
N LYS A 116 6.20 20.36 15.68
CA LYS A 116 6.88 21.65 15.74
C LYS A 116 8.13 21.66 14.85
N ARG A 117 9.03 20.69 15.01
CA ARG A 117 10.30 20.63 14.25
C ARG A 117 10.07 20.52 12.74
N VAL A 118 9.09 19.74 12.32
CA VAL A 118 8.79 19.56 10.89
C VAL A 118 8.13 20.79 10.28
N LEU A 119 7.16 21.39 10.98
CA LEU A 119 6.47 22.58 10.48
C LEU A 119 7.40 23.80 10.41
N GLU A 120 8.32 23.93 11.36
CA GLU A 120 9.36 24.96 11.34
C GLU A 120 10.28 24.81 10.12
N ALA A 121 10.81 23.61 9.88
CA ALA A 121 11.63 23.32 8.70
C ALA A 121 10.86 23.57 7.39
N PHE A 122 9.59 23.18 7.34
CA PHE A 122 8.72 23.41 6.19
C PHE A 122 8.52 24.90 5.91
N GLN A 123 8.30 25.73 6.94
CA GLN A 123 8.13 27.17 6.78
C GLN A 123 9.40 27.85 6.29
N ASN A 124 10.57 27.41 6.76
CA ASN A 124 11.85 27.92 6.31
C ASN A 124 12.07 27.61 4.82
N GLU A 125 11.86 26.37 4.41
CA GLU A 125 11.97 25.97 3.00
C GLU A 125 10.94 26.68 2.10
N LYS A 126 9.76 27.00 2.62
CA LYS A 126 8.74 27.76 1.87
C LYS A 126 9.17 29.21 1.63
N LYS A 127 9.97 29.81 2.51
CA LYS A 127 10.46 31.20 2.38
C LYS A 127 11.65 31.30 1.43
N SER A 128 12.46 30.25 1.32
CA SER A 128 13.59 30.15 0.40
C SER A 128 13.37 28.97 -0.56
N PRO A 129 12.76 29.16 -1.75
CA PRO A 129 12.61 28.08 -2.71
C PRO A 129 13.99 27.70 -3.25
N SER A 130 14.69 26.83 -2.53
CA SER A 130 15.97 26.29 -2.95
C SER A 130 15.75 25.13 -3.92
N ALA A 131 16.62 25.04 -4.91
CA ALA A 131 16.50 24.16 -6.07
C ALA A 131 16.28 22.68 -5.69
N PRO A 132 15.57 21.90 -6.53
CA PRO A 132 15.22 20.52 -6.22
C PRO A 132 16.48 19.69 -5.89
N PRO A 133 16.41 18.79 -4.88
CA PRO A 133 17.49 17.85 -4.63
C PRO A 133 17.55 16.92 -5.85
N HIS A 134 18.60 17.09 -6.65
CA HIS A 134 18.96 16.14 -7.70
C HIS A 134 18.92 14.74 -7.10
N SER A 135 18.08 13.89 -7.67
CA SER A 135 18.17 12.46 -7.45
C SER A 135 19.53 12.04 -8.01
N SER A 136 20.54 11.93 -7.16
CA SER A 136 21.70 11.11 -7.44
C SER A 136 21.23 9.65 -7.43
N HIS A 137 20.61 9.24 -8.54
CA HIS A 137 20.72 7.85 -8.96
C HIS A 137 22.23 7.58 -9.04
N PRO A 138 22.76 6.58 -8.31
CA PRO A 138 24.09 6.09 -8.62
C PRO A 138 24.02 5.62 -10.08
N SER A 139 24.78 6.29 -10.95
CA SER A 139 25.07 5.80 -12.28
C SER A 139 25.57 4.37 -12.09
N HIS A 140 24.78 3.38 -12.53
CA HIS A 140 25.27 2.02 -12.62
C HIS A 140 26.57 2.07 -13.43
N PRO A 141 27.71 1.57 -12.93
CA PRO A 141 28.88 1.42 -13.77
C PRO A 141 28.50 0.50 -14.93
N SER A 142 28.69 1.01 -16.14
CA SER A 142 28.54 0.30 -17.40
C SER A 142 29.26 -1.04 -17.28
N HIS A 143 28.49 -2.13 -17.28
CA HIS A 143 29.06 -3.47 -17.40
C HIS A 143 29.88 -3.55 -18.70
N PRO A 144 31.12 -4.06 -18.68
CA PRO A 144 31.83 -4.36 -19.90
C PRO A 144 31.09 -5.45 -20.67
N SER A 145 30.95 -5.21 -21.97
CA SER A 145 30.35 -6.09 -22.97
C SER A 145 30.91 -7.51 -22.87
N HIS A 146 30.08 -8.47 -22.48
CA HIS A 146 30.40 -9.88 -22.63
C HIS A 146 30.34 -10.27 -24.13
N PRO A 147 31.24 -11.12 -24.62
CA PRO A 147 31.18 -11.63 -25.99
C PRO A 147 29.98 -12.56 -26.18
N SER A 148 29.37 -12.45 -27.36
CA SER A 148 28.17 -13.14 -27.82
C SER A 148 28.17 -14.64 -27.50
N ALA A 149 27.12 -15.10 -26.83
CA ALA A 149 26.75 -16.51 -26.77
C ALA A 149 26.25 -16.99 -28.15
N PRO A 150 26.47 -18.27 -28.51
CA PRO A 150 26.01 -18.83 -29.78
C PRO A 150 24.47 -18.93 -29.84
N PRO A 151 23.87 -18.96 -31.04
CA PRO A 151 22.42 -18.99 -31.21
C PRO A 151 21.81 -20.29 -30.70
N ALA A 152 20.71 -20.17 -29.95
CA ALA A 152 19.86 -21.28 -29.55
C ALA A 152 19.09 -21.86 -30.76
N PRO A 153 18.81 -23.17 -30.80
CA PRO A 153 18.05 -23.77 -31.89
C PRO A 153 16.58 -23.32 -31.88
N SER A 154 16.08 -23.05 -33.08
CA SER A 154 14.69 -22.72 -33.37
C SER A 154 13.77 -23.91 -33.07
N HIS A 155 12.96 -23.81 -32.02
CA HIS A 155 11.81 -24.69 -31.84
C HIS A 155 10.52 -24.01 -32.33
N SER A 156 9.94 -24.70 -33.29
CA SER A 156 8.65 -24.50 -33.95
C SER A 156 7.49 -24.30 -32.97
N GLN A 157 6.56 -23.47 -33.43
CA GLN A 157 5.27 -23.17 -32.82
C GLN A 157 4.48 -24.45 -32.47
N SER A 158 3.98 -24.53 -31.24
CA SER A 158 2.86 -25.40 -30.88
C SER A 158 1.88 -24.62 -30.01
N SER A 159 0.64 -24.58 -30.51
CA SER A 159 -0.55 -23.89 -29.97
C SER A 159 -0.87 -24.19 -28.49
N PRO A 160 -1.65 -23.33 -27.82
CA PRO A 160 -2.06 -23.55 -26.44
C PRO A 160 -3.07 -24.71 -26.33
N VAL A 161 -2.78 -25.67 -25.45
CA VAL A 161 -3.70 -26.74 -25.03
C VAL A 161 -4.70 -26.16 -24.02
N LEU A 162 -5.99 -26.30 -24.33
CA LEU A 162 -7.13 -25.98 -23.45
C LEU A 162 -7.15 -26.93 -22.23
N PRO A 163 -7.58 -26.50 -21.02
CA PRO A 163 -7.84 -27.43 -19.92
C PRO A 163 -9.02 -28.36 -20.24
N PRO A 164 -9.01 -29.61 -19.75
CA PRO A 164 -10.09 -30.57 -20.00
C PRO A 164 -11.39 -30.12 -19.32
N GLN A 165 -12.47 -30.05 -20.11
CA GLN A 165 -13.84 -29.91 -19.59
C GLN A 165 -14.22 -31.17 -18.81
N ALA A 166 -14.79 -30.98 -17.62
CA ALA A 166 -15.43 -32.03 -16.85
C ALA A 166 -16.64 -32.57 -17.63
N PRO A 167 -16.90 -33.89 -17.64
CA PRO A 167 -18.00 -34.46 -18.39
C PRO A 167 -19.35 -34.01 -17.79
N ALA A 168 -20.21 -33.49 -18.67
CA ALA A 168 -21.62 -33.30 -18.40
C ALA A 168 -22.28 -34.66 -18.11
N LYS A 169 -22.95 -34.78 -16.95
CA LYS A 169 -23.87 -35.88 -16.71
C LYS A 169 -25.11 -35.68 -17.57
N ALA A 170 -25.34 -36.60 -18.49
CA ALA A 170 -26.57 -36.76 -19.25
C ALA A 170 -27.70 -37.32 -18.36
N PRO A 171 -28.97 -37.21 -18.78
CA PRO A 171 -30.14 -37.40 -17.93
C PRO A 171 -30.45 -38.88 -17.75
N VAL A 172 -30.90 -39.25 -16.55
CA VAL A 172 -31.53 -40.55 -16.33
C VAL A 172 -33.04 -40.32 -16.43
N THR A 173 -33.65 -40.90 -17.45
CA THR A 173 -35.10 -41.00 -17.63
C THR A 173 -35.51 -42.46 -17.59
N LEU A 174 -36.68 -42.68 -16.95
CA LEU A 174 -37.55 -43.87 -16.98
C LEU A 174 -37.08 -45.01 -16.04
N ASP A 175 -37.93 -45.67 -15.26
CA ASP A 175 -39.33 -46.06 -15.51
C ASP A 175 -40.21 -46.06 -14.23
N ASP A 176 -41.51 -45.88 -14.47
CA ASP A 176 -42.66 -46.24 -13.64
C ASP A 176 -42.66 -47.73 -13.25
N GLU A 177 -43.04 -48.05 -12.01
CA GLU A 177 -43.91 -49.16 -11.55
C GLU A 177 -43.69 -49.38 -10.03
N ASP A 178 -44.66 -48.97 -9.21
CA ASP A 178 -45.45 -49.89 -8.37
C ASP A 178 -46.44 -49.08 -7.48
N ILE A 179 -47.71 -49.21 -7.84
CA ILE A 179 -48.88 -48.99 -6.98
C ILE A 179 -49.10 -50.31 -6.26
N GLU A 180 -49.19 -50.32 -4.92
CA GLU A 180 -50.24 -51.08 -4.23
C GLU A 180 -50.46 -50.58 -2.78
N LEU A 181 -51.71 -50.13 -2.58
CA LEU A 181 -52.59 -50.18 -1.39
C LEU A 181 -52.16 -49.51 -0.07
#